data_AF-A0AAU7DLX6-F1
#
_entry.id   AF-A0AAU7DLX6-F1
#
_cell.length_a   1.000
_cell.length_b   1.000
_cell.length_c   1.000
_cell.angle_alpha   90.00
_cell.angle_beta   90.00
_cell.angle_gamma   90.00
#
_symmetry.space_group_name_H-M   'P 1'
#
loop_
_entity.id
_entity.type
_entity.pdbx_description
1 polymer ?
#
loop_
_entity_poly.entity_id
_entity_poly.type
_entity_poly.pdbx_seq_one_letter_code
_entity_poly.pdbx_strand_id
1 'polypeptide(L)'
;MGKLKHKRLYILPAILILAVAFMFVYHWQSSRRAQLYRLPRRSQPLAPQGVAEQLMLQGKFSSDIPAEQRQIVAAELQASEPAGLNRSVETAAQPEPGEQHIAITQPIGTTVEDTQPTFTWDANVDGWSYRVRVVDQSTHLAVITSPVVDEAMWRISTPLPRGHNYVWSVDAIPVGIRTTATTVTSQPARFAVLSDEGEQVIQNAKAHNASHLLLGSLYTHYEMWRDAVLEYRQMVDEVPDSPEAIKLLRNAEVRASSKISADSAP
;
A
#
# COMPACT_ATOMS: atom_id res chain seq x y z
N MET A 1 18.86 7.16 -61.48
CA MET A 1 19.01 7.93 -60.21
C MET A 1 17.84 8.89 -60.12
N GLY A 2 17.01 8.99 -59.09
CA GLY A 2 16.84 8.25 -57.84
C GLY A 2 15.43 8.55 -57.32
N LYS A 3 14.72 7.53 -56.83
CA LYS A 3 13.45 7.68 -56.11
C LYS A 3 13.78 7.84 -54.63
N LEU A 4 13.47 8.97 -54.00
CA LEU A 4 13.39 9.03 -52.54
C LEU A 4 12.50 10.17 -52.03
N LYS A 5 11.60 9.78 -51.13
CA LYS A 5 10.97 10.52 -50.02
C LYS A 5 9.65 11.24 -50.27
N HIS A 6 8.54 10.53 -50.01
CA HIS A 6 7.45 11.04 -49.16
C HIS A 6 6.95 9.93 -48.22
N LYS A 7 7.57 9.82 -47.05
CA LYS A 7 7.08 9.05 -45.88
C LYS A 7 7.22 9.93 -44.63
N ARG A 8 6.45 11.02 -44.55
CA ARG A 8 6.31 11.83 -43.33
C ARG A 8 4.96 12.54 -43.33
N LEU A 9 3.86 11.79 -43.25
CA LEU A 9 2.55 12.41 -42.97
C LEU A 9 1.50 11.43 -42.38
N TYR A 10 1.91 10.49 -41.53
CA TYR A 10 0.96 9.58 -40.84
C TYR A 10 1.31 9.27 -39.37
N ILE A 11 2.33 9.92 -38.79
CA ILE A 11 2.77 9.62 -37.41
C ILE A 11 1.93 10.40 -36.38
N LEU A 12 1.45 11.60 -36.72
CA LEU A 12 0.66 12.45 -35.82
C LEU A 12 -0.76 11.91 -35.48
N PRO A 13 -1.56 11.35 -36.41
CA PRO A 13 -2.89 10.86 -36.05
C PRO A 13 -2.86 9.56 -35.22
N ALA A 14 -1.84 8.72 -35.37
CA ALA A 14 -1.74 7.45 -34.64
C ALA A 14 -1.46 7.64 -33.13
N ILE A 15 -0.69 8.66 -32.76
CA ILE A 15 -0.38 8.99 -31.36
C ILE A 15 -1.62 9.53 -30.64
N LEU A 16 -2.46 10.31 -31.34
CA LEU A 16 -3.68 10.87 -30.76
C LEU A 16 -4.72 9.79 -30.45
N ILE A 17 -4.86 8.78 -31.31
CA ILE A 17 -5.78 7.65 -31.10
C ILE A 17 -5.34 6.80 -29.91
N LEU A 18 -4.02 6.58 -29.74
CA LEU A 18 -3.46 5.87 -28.58
C LEU A 18 -3.67 6.63 -27.26
N ALA A 19 -3.54 7.95 -27.26
CA ALA A 19 -3.78 8.78 -26.08
C ALA A 19 -5.26 8.77 -25.63
N VAL A 20 -6.20 8.80 -26.59
CA VAL A 20 -7.64 8.71 -26.30
C VAL A 20 -8.01 7.31 -25.79
N ALA A 21 -7.44 6.26 -26.37
CA ALA A 21 -7.65 4.89 -25.88
C ALA A 21 -7.08 4.69 -24.46
N PHE A 22 -5.90 5.28 -24.17
CA PHE A 22 -5.29 5.22 -22.85
C PHE A 22 -6.10 6.01 -21.80
N MET A 23 -6.61 7.19 -22.15
CA MET A 23 -7.55 7.92 -21.28
C MET A 23 -8.84 7.14 -21.05
N PHE A 24 -9.37 6.42 -22.05
CA PHE A 24 -10.58 5.63 -21.88
C PHE A 24 -10.37 4.41 -20.98
N VAL A 25 -9.23 3.72 -21.08
CA VAL A 25 -8.85 2.61 -20.18
C VAL A 25 -8.58 3.13 -18.75
N TYR A 26 -7.87 4.24 -18.62
CA TYR A 26 -7.57 4.86 -17.32
C TYR A 26 -8.83 5.44 -16.64
N HIS A 27 -9.78 5.95 -17.43
CA HIS A 27 -11.05 6.44 -16.91
C HIS A 27 -12.03 5.30 -16.61
N TRP A 28 -12.03 4.20 -17.38
CA TRP A 28 -12.82 3.01 -17.05
C TRP A 28 -12.32 2.30 -15.78
N GLN A 29 -11.00 2.30 -15.55
CA GLN A 29 -10.40 1.77 -14.32
C GLN A 29 -10.67 2.67 -13.10
N SER A 30 -10.73 4.00 -13.27
CA SER A 30 -11.02 4.94 -12.18
C SER A 30 -12.53 5.12 -11.91
N SER A 31 -13.40 4.91 -12.90
CA SER A 31 -14.86 5.06 -12.76
C SER A 31 -15.55 3.88 -12.06
N ARG A 32 -14.83 2.78 -11.76
CA ARG A 32 -15.31 1.73 -10.84
C ARG A 32 -15.01 2.01 -9.37
N ARG A 33 -14.65 3.25 -9.03
CA ARG A 33 -14.47 3.73 -7.66
C ARG A 33 -15.51 4.77 -7.27
N ALA A 34 -16.80 4.49 -7.49
CA ALA A 34 -17.88 5.31 -6.94
C ALA A 34 -19.23 4.60 -6.95
N GLN A 35 -19.32 3.40 -6.38
CA GLN A 35 -20.60 2.94 -5.83
C GLN A 35 -20.34 2.46 -4.40
N LEU A 36 -20.54 3.39 -3.48
CA LEU A 36 -20.71 3.12 -2.06
C LEU A 36 -21.84 2.09 -1.92
N TYR A 37 -21.47 0.87 -1.50
CA TYR A 37 -22.43 -0.12 -1.05
C TYR A 37 -23.15 0.41 0.20
N ARG A 38 -24.32 1.00 0.01
CA ARG A 38 -25.37 1.01 1.03
C ARG A 38 -25.79 -0.44 1.23
N LEU A 39 -25.16 -1.12 2.18
CA LEU A 39 -25.64 -2.42 2.63
C LEU A 39 -27.03 -2.23 3.26
N PRO A 40 -28.07 -2.97 2.84
CA PRO A 40 -29.26 -3.11 3.67
C PRO A 40 -28.80 -3.79 4.96
N ARG A 41 -29.06 -3.12 6.09
CA ARG A 41 -28.84 -3.64 7.44
C ARG A 41 -29.80 -4.80 7.69
N ARG A 42 -29.53 -5.96 7.09
CA ARG A 42 -30.17 -7.21 7.47
C ARG A 42 -29.34 -7.75 8.62
N SER A 43 -29.88 -7.63 9.83
CA SER A 43 -29.36 -8.26 11.03
C SER A 43 -29.51 -9.77 10.90
N GLN A 44 -28.64 -10.40 10.10
CA GLN A 44 -28.39 -11.82 10.20
C GLN A 44 -27.66 -12.02 11.54
N PRO A 45 -28.12 -12.93 12.41
CA PRO A 45 -27.36 -13.26 13.61
C PRO A 45 -25.96 -13.71 13.16
N LEU A 46 -24.90 -13.11 13.72
CA LEU A 46 -23.56 -13.63 13.60
C LEU A 46 -23.63 -15.12 13.96
N ALA A 47 -23.24 -16.00 13.05
CA ALA A 47 -23.06 -17.40 13.38
C ALA A 47 -22.12 -17.48 14.61
N PRO A 48 -22.30 -18.47 15.50
CA PRO A 48 -21.32 -18.71 16.56
C PRO A 48 -19.92 -18.75 15.93
N GLN A 49 -18.93 -18.07 16.51
CA GLN A 49 -17.61 -17.85 15.88
C GLN A 49 -16.96 -19.15 15.36
N GLY A 50 -17.17 -20.28 16.04
CA GLY A 50 -16.66 -21.59 15.60
C GLY A 50 -17.35 -22.17 14.36
N VAL A 51 -18.59 -21.79 14.06
CA VAL A 51 -19.32 -22.24 12.86
C VAL A 51 -18.84 -21.50 11.62
N ALA A 52 -18.54 -20.21 11.74
CA ALA A 52 -17.97 -19.40 10.67
C ALA A 52 -16.55 -19.87 10.29
N GLU A 53 -15.71 -20.15 11.29
CA GLU A 53 -14.40 -20.76 11.11
C GLU A 53 -14.50 -22.11 10.39
N GLN A 54 -15.40 -23.00 10.85
CA GLN A 54 -15.64 -24.27 10.18
C GLN A 54 -16.16 -24.11 8.75
N LEU A 55 -17.04 -23.16 8.46
CA LEU A 55 -17.56 -22.95 7.11
C LEU A 55 -16.49 -22.41 6.16
N MET A 56 -15.61 -21.53 6.63
CA MET A 56 -14.46 -21.05 5.85
C MET A 56 -13.41 -22.15 5.62
N LEU A 57 -13.09 -22.90 6.68
CA LEU A 57 -12.14 -24.02 6.67
C LEU A 57 -12.74 -25.33 6.13
N GLN A 58 -14.02 -25.38 5.76
CA GLN A 58 -14.63 -26.51 5.05
C GLN A 58 -15.14 -26.10 3.66
N GLY A 59 -15.23 -24.79 3.38
CA GLY A 59 -15.62 -24.22 2.10
C GLY A 59 -14.48 -24.19 1.09
N LYS A 60 -14.66 -23.40 0.03
CA LYS A 60 -13.73 -23.28 -1.12
C LYS A 60 -12.27 -22.97 -0.73
N PHE A 61 -12.02 -22.40 0.46
CA PHE A 61 -10.72 -21.87 0.86
C PHE A 61 -9.83 -22.85 1.63
N SER A 62 -10.29 -24.06 1.92
CA SER A 62 -9.65 -24.94 2.91
C SER A 62 -8.67 -25.97 2.36
N SER A 63 -8.79 -26.34 1.09
CA SER A 63 -7.97 -27.40 0.48
C SER A 63 -6.49 -27.05 0.42
N ASP A 64 -6.17 -25.76 0.54
CA ASP A 64 -4.87 -25.21 0.16
C ASP A 64 -4.09 -24.68 1.38
N ILE A 65 -4.60 -24.92 2.61
CA ILE A 65 -3.98 -24.40 3.85
C ILE A 65 -3.12 -25.49 4.51
N PRO A 66 -1.77 -25.38 4.43
CA PRO A 66 -0.84 -26.25 5.14
C PRO A 66 -1.10 -26.27 6.64
N ALA A 67 -0.86 -27.42 7.28
CA ALA A 67 -1.14 -27.61 8.71
C ALA A 67 -0.45 -26.55 9.60
N GLU A 68 0.77 -26.16 9.24
CA GLU A 68 1.55 -25.14 9.94
C GLU A 68 0.93 -23.72 9.86
N GLN A 69 0.18 -23.42 8.80
CA GLN A 69 -0.42 -22.10 8.56
C GLN A 69 -1.87 -22.01 9.07
N ARG A 70 -2.50 -23.13 9.45
CA ARG A 70 -3.88 -23.15 9.96
C ARG A 70 -4.06 -22.30 11.20
N GLN A 71 -3.04 -22.25 12.08
CA GLN A 71 -3.11 -21.43 13.29
C GLN A 71 -3.13 -19.93 12.97
N ILE A 72 -2.37 -19.50 11.95
CA ILE A 72 -2.37 -18.10 11.48
C ILE A 72 -3.75 -17.73 10.95
N VAL A 73 -4.33 -18.56 10.09
CA VAL A 73 -5.66 -18.32 9.52
C VAL A 73 -6.75 -18.35 10.60
N ALA A 74 -6.70 -19.32 11.52
CA ALA A 74 -7.66 -19.42 12.61
C ALA A 74 -7.59 -18.20 13.54
N ALA A 75 -6.38 -17.75 13.89
CA ALA A 75 -6.18 -16.56 14.70
C ALA A 75 -6.78 -15.31 14.03
N GLU A 76 -6.63 -15.17 12.72
CA GLU A 76 -7.16 -14.02 11.99
C GLU A 76 -8.70 -14.06 11.85
N LEU A 77 -9.28 -15.24 11.63
CA LEU A 77 -10.74 -15.42 11.64
C LEU A 77 -11.35 -15.10 13.02
N GLN A 78 -10.66 -15.48 14.09
CA GLN A 78 -11.07 -15.25 15.47
C GLN A 78 -10.81 -13.81 15.95
N ALA A 79 -9.89 -13.08 15.33
CA ALA A 79 -9.55 -11.71 15.73
C ALA A 79 -10.80 -10.82 15.77
N SER A 80 -11.03 -10.16 16.89
CA SER A 80 -12.13 -9.20 17.04
C SER A 80 -11.96 -8.02 16.08
N GLU A 81 -13.08 -7.42 15.66
CA GLU A 81 -13.02 -6.14 14.95
C GLU A 81 -12.29 -5.10 15.81
N PRO A 82 -11.35 -4.31 15.24
CA PRO A 82 -10.64 -3.31 16.00
C PRO A 82 -11.62 -2.29 16.58
N ALA A 83 -11.49 -2.00 17.87
CA ALA A 83 -12.26 -0.98 18.55
C ALA A 83 -11.90 0.40 17.99
N GLY A 84 -12.64 0.86 16.98
CA GLY A 84 -12.33 2.12 16.30
C GLY A 84 -13.36 2.61 15.28
N LEU A 85 -14.37 1.79 14.92
CA LEU A 85 -15.37 2.15 13.91
C LEU A 85 -16.27 3.35 14.28
N ASN A 86 -16.20 3.84 15.52
CA ASN A 86 -16.95 5.01 16.00
C ASN A 86 -16.08 6.26 16.22
N ARG A 87 -14.78 6.23 15.91
CA ARG A 87 -14.01 7.47 15.95
C ARG A 87 -14.39 8.24 14.68
N SER A 88 -15.32 9.20 14.85
CA SER A 88 -15.50 10.33 13.93
C SER A 88 -14.11 10.72 13.44
N VAL A 89 -13.92 10.76 12.12
CA VAL A 89 -12.71 11.30 11.52
C VAL A 89 -12.52 12.68 12.15
N GLU A 90 -11.62 12.75 13.14
CA GLU A 90 -11.07 14.02 13.56
C GLU A 90 -10.39 14.52 12.31
N THR A 91 -11.02 15.52 11.70
CA THR A 91 -10.49 16.31 10.62
C THR A 91 -9.04 16.61 10.98
N ALA A 92 -8.10 15.88 10.36
CA ALA A 92 -6.71 16.26 10.39
C ALA A 92 -6.68 17.73 9.97
N ALA A 93 -6.10 18.58 10.81
CA ALA A 93 -6.02 20.01 10.55
C ALA A 93 -5.53 20.18 9.12
N GLN A 94 -6.42 20.69 8.27
CA GLN A 94 -6.09 20.95 6.88
C GLN A 94 -4.94 21.97 6.94
N PRO A 95 -3.79 21.70 6.32
CA PRO A 95 -2.66 22.62 6.39
C PRO A 95 -3.14 24.01 5.95
N GLU A 96 -2.76 25.03 6.71
CA GLU A 96 -3.14 26.42 6.44
C GLU A 96 -2.83 26.73 4.96
N PRO A 97 -3.77 27.34 4.21
CA PRO A 97 -3.55 27.66 2.81
C PRO A 97 -2.29 28.53 2.64
N GLY A 98 -1.22 27.94 2.09
CA GLY A 98 0.06 28.61 1.84
C GLY A 98 1.27 28.03 2.57
N GLU A 99 1.09 27.06 3.47
CA GLU A 99 2.23 26.38 4.12
C GLU A 99 2.79 25.25 3.25
N GLN A 100 4.10 25.28 3.02
CA GLN A 100 4.84 24.25 2.29
C GLN A 100 4.93 23.00 3.16
N HIS A 101 4.40 21.88 2.69
CA HIS A 101 4.47 20.62 3.42
C HIS A 101 4.79 19.46 2.50
N ILE A 102 5.35 18.41 3.09
CA ILE A 102 5.65 17.14 2.44
C ILE A 102 4.92 16.06 3.22
N ALA A 103 3.99 15.37 2.55
CA ALA A 103 3.26 14.25 3.11
C ALA A 103 3.84 12.94 2.56
N ILE A 104 4.48 12.15 3.43
CA ILE A 104 4.92 10.81 3.05
C ILE A 104 3.71 9.94 2.73
N THR A 105 3.76 9.21 1.60
CA THR A 105 2.67 8.32 1.21
C THR A 105 3.06 6.85 1.32
N GLN A 106 4.27 6.42 0.89
CA GLN A 106 4.71 5.02 0.97
C GLN A 106 6.24 4.88 1.01
N PRO A 107 6.79 3.86 1.71
CA PRO A 107 6.10 3.00 2.69
C PRO A 107 5.88 3.71 4.03
N ILE A 108 4.78 3.41 4.74
CA ILE A 108 4.48 3.99 6.05
C ILE A 108 3.76 2.97 6.94
N GLY A 109 4.30 2.74 8.13
CA GLY A 109 3.86 1.80 9.16
C GLY A 109 3.46 0.41 8.64
N THR A 110 4.18 -0.11 7.66
CA THR A 110 3.94 -1.42 7.03
C THR A 110 5.24 -2.17 6.84
N THR A 111 5.16 -3.49 6.78
CA THR A 111 6.23 -4.32 6.23
C THR A 111 6.13 -4.35 4.70
N VAL A 112 7.26 -4.33 4.01
CA VAL A 112 7.36 -4.48 2.54
C VAL A 112 8.13 -5.75 2.17
N GLU A 113 7.69 -6.45 1.13
CA GLU A 113 8.36 -7.65 0.59
C GLU A 113 9.64 -7.29 -0.18
N ASP A 114 9.59 -6.19 -0.93
CA ASP A 114 10.69 -5.71 -1.78
C ASP A 114 11.83 -5.14 -0.92
N THR A 115 13.03 -5.70 -1.06
CA THR A 115 14.24 -5.17 -0.41
C THR A 115 14.72 -3.86 -1.03
N GLN A 116 14.18 -3.48 -2.18
CA GLN A 116 14.43 -2.22 -2.86
C GLN A 116 13.14 -1.39 -3.00
N PRO A 117 12.51 -0.98 -1.89
CA PRO A 117 11.23 -0.29 -1.96
C PRO A 117 11.31 1.03 -2.73
N THR A 118 10.15 1.42 -3.27
CA THR A 118 9.96 2.74 -3.86
C THR A 118 9.32 3.66 -2.83
N PHE A 119 9.98 4.78 -2.57
CA PHE A 119 9.51 5.83 -1.68
C PHE A 119 8.67 6.82 -2.48
N THR A 120 7.51 7.19 -1.97
CA THR A 120 6.61 8.16 -2.59
C THR A 120 6.11 9.15 -1.56
N TRP A 121 5.94 10.40 -1.96
CA TRP A 121 5.43 11.48 -1.13
C TRP A 121 4.59 12.43 -1.99
N ASP A 122 3.71 13.17 -1.35
CA ASP A 122 3.02 14.30 -1.95
C ASP A 122 3.69 15.59 -1.46
N ALA A 123 3.96 16.52 -2.37
CA ALA A 123 4.52 17.83 -2.04
C ALA A 123 3.74 18.91 -2.80
N ASN A 124 3.38 19.99 -2.11
CA ASN A 124 2.62 21.10 -2.67
C ASN A 124 3.54 22.24 -3.15
N VAL A 125 4.74 21.93 -3.64
CA VAL A 125 5.78 22.93 -3.90
C VAL A 125 6.44 22.75 -5.27
N ASP A 126 6.08 23.61 -6.22
CA ASP A 126 6.65 23.63 -7.57
C ASP A 126 8.09 24.18 -7.58
N GLY A 127 8.95 23.59 -8.42
CA GLY A 127 10.34 24.05 -8.61
C GLY A 127 11.31 23.64 -7.48
N TRP A 128 10.97 22.57 -6.76
CA TRP A 128 11.79 22.00 -5.71
C TRP A 128 12.30 20.63 -6.14
N SER A 129 13.49 20.27 -5.68
CA SER A 129 14.01 18.91 -5.78
C SER A 129 14.01 18.27 -4.41
N TYR A 130 14.13 16.95 -4.35
CA TYR A 130 13.97 16.18 -3.13
C TYR A 130 15.18 15.31 -2.85
N ARG A 131 15.41 15.04 -1.57
CA ARG A 131 16.39 14.08 -1.10
C ARG A 131 15.75 13.19 -0.04
N VAL A 132 15.85 11.89 -0.24
CA VAL A 132 15.35 10.87 0.69
C VAL A 132 16.50 10.39 1.57
N ARG A 133 16.23 10.26 2.88
CA ARG A 133 17.16 9.65 3.84
C ARG A 133 16.50 8.44 4.47
N VAL A 134 17.22 7.32 4.54
CA VAL A 134 16.79 6.08 5.20
C VAL A 134 17.77 5.75 6.33
N VAL A 135 17.23 5.53 7.52
CA VAL A 135 17.95 5.25 8.77
C VAL A 135 17.52 3.89 9.29
N ASP A 136 18.48 3.04 9.63
CA ASP A 136 18.19 1.77 10.30
C ASP A 136 17.86 2.04 11.77
N GLN A 137 16.72 1.55 12.25
CA GLN A 137 16.25 1.81 13.62
C GLN A 137 17.12 1.17 14.70
N SER A 138 17.76 0.04 14.40
CA SER A 138 18.57 -0.68 15.38
C SER A 138 19.93 -0.02 15.61
N THR A 139 20.51 0.55 14.55
CA THR A 139 21.83 1.20 14.61
C THR A 139 21.76 2.71 14.74
N HIS A 140 20.59 3.31 14.44
CA HIS A 140 20.38 4.75 14.30
C HIS A 140 21.29 5.42 13.25
N LEU A 141 21.89 4.63 12.34
CA LEU A 141 22.75 5.15 11.29
C LEU A 141 21.97 5.33 9.99
N ALA A 142 22.27 6.42 9.28
CA ALA A 142 21.79 6.62 7.92
C ALA A 142 22.46 5.55 7.03
N VAL A 143 21.66 4.59 6.59
CA VAL A 143 22.14 3.51 5.73
C VAL A 143 22.14 3.95 4.27
N ILE A 144 21.19 4.79 3.88
CA ILE A 144 21.03 5.22 2.49
C ILE A 144 20.59 6.69 2.43
N THR A 145 21.11 7.42 1.44
CA THR A 145 20.67 8.76 1.06
C THR A 145 20.57 8.82 -0.46
N SER A 146 19.45 9.32 -0.98
CA SER A 146 19.22 9.42 -2.42
C SER A 146 20.12 10.49 -3.06
N PRO A 147 20.35 10.41 -4.39
CA PRO A 147 20.65 11.61 -5.16
C PRO A 147 19.49 12.62 -5.06
N VAL A 148 19.74 13.86 -5.47
CA VAL A 148 18.68 14.85 -5.61
C VAL A 148 17.80 14.46 -6.80
N VAL A 149 16.49 14.40 -6.59
CA VAL A 149 15.50 14.00 -7.60
C VAL A 149 14.41 15.06 -7.74
N ASP A 150 13.88 15.27 -8.94
CA ASP A 150 12.80 16.24 -9.17
C ASP A 150 11.41 15.59 -9.08
N GLU A 151 11.35 14.26 -9.15
CA GLU A 151 10.11 13.50 -9.05
C GLU A 151 9.75 13.25 -7.58
N ALA A 152 8.45 13.25 -7.26
CA ALA A 152 7.93 12.94 -5.94
C ALA A 152 7.93 11.42 -5.63
N MET A 153 8.90 10.71 -6.21
CA MET A 153 9.15 9.31 -5.99
C MET A 153 10.63 9.00 -6.16
N TRP A 154 11.11 8.00 -5.43
CA TRP A 154 12.47 7.51 -5.59
C TRP A 154 12.55 6.03 -5.24
N ARG A 155 13.13 5.24 -6.15
CA ARG A 155 13.42 3.83 -5.92
C ARG A 155 14.87 3.66 -5.49
N ILE A 156 15.07 2.94 -4.40
CA ILE A 156 16.39 2.63 -3.90
C ILE A 156 17.10 1.62 -4.80
N SER A 157 18.41 1.80 -5.00
CA SER A 157 19.22 0.93 -5.85
C SER A 157 19.99 -0.14 -5.08
N THR A 158 20.15 0.06 -3.77
CA THR A 158 20.89 -0.85 -2.89
C THR A 158 19.87 -1.62 -2.06
N PRO A 159 19.86 -2.97 -2.13
CA PRO A 159 18.97 -3.78 -1.31
C PRO A 159 19.15 -3.52 0.19
N LEU A 160 18.04 -3.32 0.88
CA LEU A 160 17.98 -3.27 2.33
C LEU A 160 18.00 -4.68 2.92
N PRO A 161 18.71 -4.89 4.05
CA PRO A 161 18.62 -6.12 4.83
C PRO A 161 17.17 -6.50 5.19
N ARG A 162 16.86 -7.79 5.02
CA ARG A 162 15.56 -8.37 5.42
C ARG A 162 15.43 -8.48 6.94
N GLY A 163 14.21 -8.33 7.46
CA GLY A 163 13.91 -8.40 8.89
C GLY A 163 14.27 -7.15 9.69
N HIS A 164 14.75 -6.09 9.03
CA HIS A 164 15.12 -4.83 9.66
C HIS A 164 13.97 -3.82 9.65
N ASN A 165 13.99 -2.92 10.62
CA ASN A 165 13.09 -1.78 10.72
C ASN A 165 13.82 -0.49 10.36
N TYR A 166 13.16 0.38 9.61
CA TYR A 166 13.71 1.61 9.08
C TYR A 166 12.85 2.81 9.44
N VAL A 167 13.49 3.97 9.50
CA VAL A 167 12.86 5.29 9.48
C VAL A 167 13.32 6.00 8.22
N TRP A 168 12.44 6.72 7.55
CA TRP A 168 12.83 7.54 6.42
C TRP A 168 12.13 8.88 6.41
N SER A 169 12.76 9.85 5.77
CA SER A 169 12.26 11.21 5.64
C SER A 169 12.63 11.78 4.28
N VAL A 170 11.94 12.85 3.90
CA VAL A 170 12.19 13.59 2.66
C VAL A 170 12.52 15.03 3.00
N ASP A 171 13.64 15.50 2.47
CA ASP A 171 14.01 16.91 2.46
C ASP A 171 13.66 17.49 1.09
N ALA A 172 12.84 18.53 1.05
CA ALA A 172 12.59 19.31 -0.15
C ALA A 172 13.53 20.53 -0.18
N ILE A 173 14.20 20.68 -1.31
CA ILE A 173 15.31 21.59 -1.55
C ILE A 173 14.87 22.57 -2.66
N PRO A 174 14.80 23.88 -2.38
CA PRO A 174 14.42 24.87 -3.38
C PRO A 174 15.50 24.97 -4.48
N VAL A 175 15.09 25.01 -5.74
CA VAL A 175 15.99 25.16 -6.90
C VAL A 175 15.99 26.61 -7.39
N GLY A 176 17.16 27.24 -7.55
CA GLY A 176 17.30 28.56 -8.17
C GLY A 176 18.19 29.58 -7.44
N ILE A 177 18.30 30.79 -8.00
CA ILE A 177 19.32 31.82 -7.66
C ILE A 177 18.99 32.60 -6.36
N ARG A 178 17.80 32.41 -5.78
CA ARG A 178 17.40 33.04 -4.50
C ARG A 178 17.39 32.01 -3.37
N THR A 179 18.57 31.54 -2.97
CA THR A 179 18.79 30.52 -1.92
C THR A 179 18.58 31.06 -0.49
N THR A 180 17.60 31.93 -0.28
CA THR A 180 17.15 32.33 1.08
C THR A 180 16.03 31.44 1.60
N ALA A 181 15.49 30.55 0.76
CA ALA A 181 14.45 29.60 1.17
C ALA A 181 15.08 28.44 1.96
N THR A 182 14.47 28.13 3.11
CA THR A 182 14.89 27.04 3.99
C THR A 182 14.42 25.70 3.44
N THR A 183 15.24 24.65 3.59
CA THR A 183 14.82 23.27 3.35
C THR A 183 13.59 22.93 4.19
N VAL A 184 12.60 22.30 3.58
CA VAL A 184 11.44 21.74 4.29
C VAL A 184 11.67 20.25 4.47
N THR A 185 11.56 19.74 5.68
CA THR A 185 11.72 18.30 5.98
C THR A 185 10.38 17.72 6.38
N SER A 186 10.05 16.55 5.82
CA SER A 186 8.83 15.81 6.17
C SER A 186 8.89 15.31 7.61
N GLN A 187 7.73 14.99 8.19
CA GLN A 187 7.71 14.08 9.33
C GLN A 187 8.31 12.72 8.90
N PRO A 188 9.08 12.05 9.79
CA PRO A 188 9.66 10.75 9.48
C PRO A 188 8.59 9.66 9.49
N ALA A 189 8.69 8.71 8.57
CA ALA A 189 7.83 7.53 8.52
C ALA A 189 8.62 6.25 8.77
N ARG A 190 7.95 5.23 9.30
CA ARG A 190 8.55 3.94 9.62
C ARG A 190 8.12 2.86 8.64
N PHE A 191 8.96 1.87 8.40
CA PHE A 191 8.58 0.64 7.71
C PHE A 191 9.54 -0.48 8.09
N ALA A 192 9.16 -1.72 7.75
CA ALA A 192 10.02 -2.88 7.90
C ALA A 192 10.24 -3.57 6.56
N VAL A 193 11.36 -4.26 6.40
CA VAL A 193 11.57 -5.18 5.27
C VAL A 193 11.28 -6.60 5.74
N LEU A 194 10.46 -7.33 4.99
CA LEU A 194 10.05 -8.70 5.32
C LEU A 194 11.25 -9.60 5.61
N SER A 195 11.19 -10.37 6.70
CA SER A 195 12.23 -11.32 7.08
C SER A 195 12.40 -12.44 6.06
N ASP A 196 13.55 -13.11 6.06
CA ASP A 196 13.80 -14.28 5.20
C ASP A 196 12.78 -15.40 5.43
N GLU A 197 12.40 -15.63 6.69
CA GLU A 197 11.37 -16.61 7.05
C GLU A 197 10.01 -16.24 6.44
N GLY A 198 9.58 -14.99 6.62
CA GLY A 198 8.30 -14.52 6.08
C GLY A 198 8.26 -14.54 4.56
N GLU A 199 9.37 -14.17 3.91
CA GLU A 199 9.53 -14.29 2.47
C GLU A 199 9.35 -15.73 2.00
N GLN A 200 10.06 -16.67 2.64
CA GLN A 200 10.00 -18.07 2.26
C GLN A 200 8.59 -18.66 2.41
N VAL A 201 7.90 -18.31 3.51
CA VAL A 201 6.52 -18.73 3.78
C VAL A 201 5.57 -18.18 2.71
N ILE A 202 5.65 -16.89 2.41
CA ILE A 202 4.79 -16.23 1.41
C ILE A 202 5.07 -16.75 0.01
N GLN A 203 6.34 -16.90 -0.40
CA GLN A 203 6.70 -17.44 -1.71
C GLN A 203 6.24 -18.89 -1.87
N ASN A 204 6.36 -19.70 -0.82
CA ASN A 204 5.85 -21.07 -0.85
C ASN A 204 4.33 -21.11 -1.03
N ALA A 205 3.60 -20.24 -0.33
CA ALA A 205 2.15 -20.12 -0.49
C ALA A 205 1.77 -19.70 -1.92
N LYS A 206 2.43 -18.66 -2.47
CA LYS A 206 2.23 -18.21 -3.86
C LYS A 206 2.50 -19.31 -4.87
N ALA A 207 3.61 -20.05 -4.72
CA ALA A 207 4.00 -21.13 -5.62
C ALA A 207 2.99 -22.28 -5.68
N HIS A 208 2.20 -22.48 -4.62
CA HIS A 208 1.16 -23.49 -4.53
C HIS A 208 -0.24 -22.94 -4.80
N ASN A 209 -0.36 -21.73 -5.37
CA ASN A 209 -1.62 -21.05 -5.66
C ASN A 209 -2.52 -20.93 -4.41
N ALA A 210 -1.93 -20.58 -3.28
CA ALA A 210 -2.66 -20.36 -2.04
C ALA A 210 -3.86 -19.45 -2.23
N SER A 211 -4.95 -19.77 -1.52
CA SER A 211 -6.17 -18.96 -1.54
C SER A 211 -5.93 -17.55 -1.01
N HIS A 212 -6.77 -16.59 -1.44
CA HIS A 212 -6.76 -15.21 -0.95
C HIS A 212 -6.91 -15.12 0.58
N LEU A 213 -7.65 -16.05 1.20
CA LEU A 213 -7.74 -16.14 2.66
C LEU A 213 -6.36 -16.42 3.28
N LEU A 214 -5.63 -17.39 2.74
CA LEU A 214 -4.31 -17.75 3.25
C LEU A 214 -3.29 -16.63 3.02
N LEU A 215 -3.19 -16.11 1.79
CA LEU A 215 -2.27 -15.02 1.47
C LEU A 215 -2.58 -13.78 2.31
N GLY A 216 -3.84 -13.38 2.40
CA GLY A 216 -4.27 -12.27 3.26
C GLY A 216 -3.91 -12.49 4.73
N SER A 217 -4.09 -13.71 5.25
CA SER A 217 -3.76 -14.03 6.64
C SER A 217 -2.25 -13.98 6.91
N LEU A 218 -1.44 -14.49 5.97
CA LEU A 218 0.02 -14.38 6.04
C LEU A 218 0.48 -12.92 5.98
N TYR A 219 -0.10 -12.11 5.09
CA TYR A 219 0.22 -10.69 5.01
C TYR A 219 -0.17 -9.93 6.29
N THR A 220 -1.33 -10.22 6.88
CA THR A 220 -1.69 -9.68 8.20
C THR A 220 -0.68 -10.11 9.26
N HIS A 221 -0.28 -11.37 9.29
CA HIS A 221 0.66 -11.91 10.26
C HIS A 221 2.02 -11.20 10.22
N TYR A 222 2.51 -10.86 9.02
CA TYR A 222 3.76 -10.13 8.82
C TYR A 222 3.61 -8.60 8.75
N GLU A 223 2.45 -8.06 9.14
CA GLU A 223 2.16 -6.62 9.13
C GLU A 223 2.28 -5.95 7.74
N MET A 224 2.07 -6.72 6.67
CA MET A 224 2.02 -6.26 5.28
C MET A 224 0.61 -5.77 4.95
N TRP A 225 0.17 -4.72 5.64
CA TRP A 225 -1.23 -4.32 5.68
C TRP A 225 -1.83 -3.97 4.31
N ARG A 226 -1.03 -3.37 3.43
CA ARG A 226 -1.49 -3.02 2.08
C ARG A 226 -1.74 -4.25 1.22
N ASP A 227 -0.84 -5.22 1.28
CA ASP A 227 -0.96 -6.48 0.54
C ASP A 227 -2.11 -7.33 1.10
N ALA A 228 -2.28 -7.37 2.43
CA ALA A 228 -3.42 -8.01 3.07
C ALA A 228 -4.77 -7.44 2.59
N VAL A 229 -4.88 -6.10 2.49
CA VAL A 229 -6.08 -5.45 1.95
C VAL A 229 -6.36 -5.86 0.51
N LEU A 230 -5.32 -6.01 -0.33
CA LEU A 230 -5.50 -6.43 -1.72
C LEU A 230 -6.04 -7.86 -1.80
N GLU A 231 -5.48 -8.80 -1.04
CA GLU A 231 -5.93 -10.19 -1.01
C GLU A 231 -7.36 -10.33 -0.47
N TYR A 232 -7.68 -9.65 0.64
CA TYR A 232 -9.03 -9.70 1.18
C TYR A 232 -10.08 -9.03 0.28
N ARG A 233 -9.70 -8.04 -0.53
CA ARG A 233 -10.60 -7.51 -1.58
C ARG A 233 -10.91 -8.56 -2.63
N GLN A 234 -9.90 -9.29 -3.12
CA GLN A 234 -10.14 -10.40 -4.05
C GLN A 234 -11.05 -11.46 -3.43
N MET A 235 -10.85 -11.78 -2.15
CA MET A 235 -11.72 -12.71 -1.41
C MET A 235 -13.19 -12.23 -1.35
N VAL A 236 -13.41 -10.94 -1.07
CA VAL A 236 -14.77 -10.34 -1.08
C VAL A 236 -15.35 -10.34 -2.50
N ASP A 237 -14.55 -10.08 -3.53
CA ASP A 237 -15.01 -10.12 -4.92
C ASP A 237 -15.44 -11.53 -5.34
N GLU A 238 -14.78 -12.58 -4.83
CA GLU A 238 -15.16 -13.98 -5.06
C GLU A 238 -16.39 -14.43 -4.26
N VAL A 239 -16.56 -13.92 -3.03
CA VAL A 239 -17.66 -14.29 -2.12
C VAL A 239 -18.27 -13.04 -1.47
N PRO A 240 -19.06 -12.23 -2.22
CA PRO A 240 -19.50 -10.89 -1.77
C PRO A 240 -20.37 -10.88 -0.52
N ASP A 241 -21.09 -11.97 -0.25
CA ASP A 241 -22.02 -12.08 0.87
C ASP A 241 -21.39 -12.71 2.12
N SER A 242 -20.08 -13.02 2.12
CA SER A 242 -19.40 -13.58 3.30
C SER A 242 -19.16 -12.49 4.35
N PRO A 243 -19.83 -12.53 5.53
CA PRO A 243 -19.60 -11.55 6.58
C PRO A 243 -18.18 -11.60 7.13
N GLU A 244 -17.54 -12.77 7.12
CA GLU A 244 -16.15 -12.93 7.54
C GLU A 244 -15.17 -12.31 6.54
N ALA A 245 -15.35 -12.49 5.23
CA ALA A 245 -14.48 -11.84 4.24
C ALA A 245 -14.55 -10.30 4.36
N ILE A 246 -15.76 -9.76 4.54
CA ILE A 246 -15.98 -8.32 4.77
C ILE A 246 -15.30 -7.86 6.07
N LYS A 247 -15.42 -8.65 7.14
CA LYS A 247 -14.78 -8.37 8.44
C LYS A 247 -13.24 -8.32 8.30
N LEU A 248 -12.64 -9.31 7.65
CA LEU A 248 -11.18 -9.38 7.44
C LEU A 248 -10.67 -8.18 6.64
N LEU A 249 -11.35 -7.85 5.53
CA LEU A 249 -11.03 -6.67 4.74
C LEU A 249 -11.07 -5.39 5.58
N ARG A 250 -12.16 -5.18 6.32
CA ARG A 250 -12.32 -4.00 7.19
C ARG A 250 -11.22 -3.92 8.24
N ASN A 251 -10.88 -5.04 8.87
CA ASN A 251 -9.83 -5.09 9.88
C ASN A 251 -8.47 -4.67 9.29
N ALA A 252 -8.13 -5.19 8.11
CA ALA A 252 -6.90 -4.83 7.41
C ALA A 252 -6.88 -3.35 6.99
N GLU A 253 -8.00 -2.81 6.49
CA GLU A 253 -8.10 -1.39 6.10
C GLU A 253 -7.94 -0.43 7.29
N VAL A 254 -8.52 -0.76 8.45
CA VAL A 254 -8.35 0.02 9.68
C VAL A 254 -6.90 0.01 10.14
N ARG A 255 -6.21 -1.14 10.09
CA ARG A 255 -4.79 -1.25 10.45
C ARG A 255 -3.89 -0.50 9.48
N ALA A 256 -4.13 -0.62 8.17
CA ALA A 256 -3.39 0.13 7.15
C ALA A 256 -3.54 1.64 7.35
N SER A 257 -4.74 2.11 7.72
CA SER A 257 -5.02 3.54 7.91
C SER A 257 -4.49 4.07 9.25
N SER A 258 -4.60 3.31 10.34
CA SER A 258 -4.14 3.75 11.67
C SER A 258 -2.63 3.94 11.73
N LYS A 259 -1.89 3.14 10.96
CA LYS A 259 -0.44 3.25 10.83
C LYS A 259 0.00 4.52 10.10
N ILE A 260 -0.80 5.00 9.15
CA ILE A 260 -0.60 6.32 8.53
C ILE A 260 -0.83 7.44 9.55
N SER A 261 -1.90 7.35 10.34
CA SER A 261 -2.22 8.40 11.34
C SER A 261 -1.26 8.44 12.53
N ALA A 262 -0.79 7.30 13.00
CA ALA A 262 0.09 7.23 14.19
C ALA A 262 1.50 7.78 13.93
N ASP A 263 2.04 7.62 12.72
CA ASP A 263 3.33 8.21 12.34
C ASP A 263 3.21 9.69 11.92
N SER A 264 1.99 10.21 11.75
CA SER A 264 1.72 11.63 11.46
C SER A 264 1.53 12.54 12.69
N ALA A 265 1.59 11.97 13.90
CA ALA A 265 1.45 12.73 15.14
C ALA A 265 2.81 13.36 15.56
N PRO A 266 2.84 14.67 15.88
CA PRO A 266 4.08 15.38 16.24
C PRO A 266 4.71 14.94 17.56
#